data_AF-A0A7Y0UHY5-F1
#
_entry.id   AF-A0A7Y0UHY5-F1
#
_cell.length_a   1.000
_cell.length_b   1.000
_cell.length_c   1.000
_cell.angle_alpha   90.00
_cell.angle_beta   90.00
_cell.angle_gamma   90.00
#
_symmetry.space_group_name_H-M   'P 1'
#
loop_
_entity.id
_entity.type
_entity.pdbx_description
1 polymer ?
#
loop_
_entity_poly.entity_id
_entity_poly.type
_entity_poly.pdbx_seq_one_letter_code
_entity_poly.pdbx_strand_id
1 'polypeptide(L)'
;MISLHDWEVIRSLARSGVPKAQIARDLGLARNTVARAVGADSSPRYQRSGRGSCFDAYEARVRSLLQETPRMPATVIAERIGWPRSGRLLRYHVALIRPEFLPIDPADRLEWDIGDAVQCDLWFPPYKVPLDDGR
;
A
#
# COMPACT_ATOMS: atom_id res chain seq x y z
N MET A 1 7.65 -21.88 -8.70
CA MET A 1 6.64 -20.98 -9.28
C MET A 1 7.10 -20.65 -10.68
N ILE A 2 6.25 -20.77 -11.70
CA ILE A 2 6.63 -20.42 -13.08
C ILE A 2 6.62 -18.90 -13.24
N SER A 3 7.48 -18.35 -14.08
CA SER A 3 7.46 -16.92 -14.37
C SER A 3 6.21 -16.54 -15.17
N LEU A 4 5.88 -15.24 -15.20
CA LEU A 4 4.84 -14.69 -16.06
C LEU A 4 5.08 -15.04 -17.54
N HIS A 5 6.35 -15.00 -17.95
CA HIS A 5 6.77 -15.35 -19.31
C HIS A 5 6.54 -16.83 -19.62
N ASP A 6 6.99 -17.73 -18.74
CA ASP A 6 6.78 -19.17 -18.92
C ASP A 6 5.29 -19.53 -18.96
N TRP A 7 4.47 -18.85 -18.16
CA TRP A 7 3.03 -19.04 -18.16
C TRP A 7 2.38 -18.66 -19.50
N GLU A 8 2.74 -17.51 -20.06
CA GLU A 8 2.27 -17.08 -21.38
C GLU A 8 2.76 -18.02 -22.50
N VAL A 9 4.02 -18.44 -22.47
CA VAL A 9 4.60 -19.36 -23.46
C VAL A 9 3.87 -20.70 -23.45
N ILE A 10 3.61 -21.29 -22.27
CA ILE A 10 2.83 -22.52 -22.14
C ILE A 10 1.44 -22.37 -22.77
N ARG A 11 0.76 -21.26 -22.49
CA ARG A 11 -0.59 -21.01 -23.01
C ARG A 11 -0.61 -20.77 -24.51
N SER A 12 0.38 -20.06 -25.04
CA SER A 12 0.55 -19.86 -26.47
C SER A 12 0.74 -21.19 -27.20
N LEU A 13 1.68 -22.03 -26.74
CA LEU A 13 1.92 -23.35 -27.33
C LEU A 13 0.69 -24.27 -27.25
N ALA A 14 -0.03 -24.24 -26.13
CA ALA A 14 -1.25 -25.02 -25.98
C ALA A 14 -2.38 -24.55 -26.93
N ARG A 15 -2.52 -23.23 -27.16
CA ARG A 15 -3.48 -22.67 -28.14
C ARG A 15 -3.11 -23.03 -29.58
N SER A 16 -1.82 -23.15 -29.87
CA SER A 16 -1.31 -23.60 -31.17
C SER A 16 -1.43 -25.13 -31.39
N GLY A 17 -2.03 -25.86 -30.45
CA GLY A 17 -2.29 -27.30 -30.60
C GLY A 17 -1.16 -28.22 -30.13
N VAL A 18 -0.10 -27.69 -29.51
CA VAL A 18 1.02 -28.51 -29.03
C VAL A 18 0.57 -29.37 -27.83
N PRO A 19 0.83 -30.69 -27.81
CA PRO A 19 0.47 -31.54 -26.69
C PRO A 19 1.13 -31.09 -25.38
N LYS A 20 0.38 -31.06 -24.27
CA LYS A 20 0.89 -30.66 -22.93
C LYS A 20 2.15 -31.44 -22.51
N ALA A 21 2.26 -32.70 -22.90
CA ALA A 21 3.43 -33.55 -22.60
C ALA A 21 4.68 -33.16 -23.40
N GLN A 22 4.50 -32.61 -24.61
CA GLN A 22 5.56 -32.06 -25.44
C GLN A 22 6.04 -30.73 -24.85
N ILE A 23 5.11 -29.82 -24.53
CA ILE A 23 5.41 -28.53 -23.86
C ILE A 23 6.21 -28.74 -22.56
N ALA A 24 5.83 -29.74 -21.75
CA ALA A 24 6.54 -30.08 -20.52
C ALA A 24 7.99 -30.52 -20.77
N ARG A 25 8.23 -31.31 -21.82
CA ARG A 25 9.58 -31.76 -22.20
C ARG A 25 10.42 -30.60 -22.73
N ASP A 26 9.86 -29.78 -23.62
CA ASP A 26 10.58 -28.69 -24.28
C ASP A 26 10.97 -27.57 -23.31
N LEU A 27 10.10 -27.28 -22.34
CA LEU A 27 10.36 -26.25 -21.31
C LEU A 27 11.04 -26.81 -20.05
N GLY A 28 11.30 -28.11 -19.96
CA GLY A 28 11.87 -28.73 -18.76
C GLY A 28 10.99 -28.62 -17.50
N LEU A 29 9.66 -28.52 -17.68
CA LEU A 29 8.70 -28.32 -16.61
C LEU A 29 7.95 -29.61 -16.26
N ALA A 30 7.53 -29.75 -15.00
CA ALA A 30 6.66 -30.85 -14.61
C ALA A 30 5.32 -30.81 -15.37
N ARG A 31 4.83 -31.97 -15.82
CA ARG A 31 3.57 -32.10 -16.57
C ARG A 31 2.36 -31.48 -15.83
N ASN A 32 2.34 -31.60 -14.50
CA ASN A 32 1.31 -31.00 -13.65
C ASN A 32 1.37 -29.47 -13.63
N THR A 33 2.56 -28.87 -13.76
CA THR A 33 2.74 -27.42 -13.87
C THR A 33 2.17 -26.90 -15.19
N VAL A 34 2.45 -27.58 -16.30
CA VAL A 34 1.88 -27.26 -17.63
C VAL A 34 0.36 -27.41 -17.61
N ALA A 35 -0.16 -28.50 -17.04
CA ALA A 35 -1.60 -28.71 -16.94
C ALA A 35 -2.31 -27.60 -16.15
N ARG A 36 -1.72 -27.17 -15.02
CA ARG A 36 -2.21 -26.02 -14.22
C ARG A 36 -2.12 -24.70 -14.97
N ALA A 37 -1.01 -24.43 -15.65
CA ALA A 37 -0.82 -23.19 -16.40
C ALA A 37 -1.84 -23.03 -17.54
N VAL A 38 -2.14 -24.12 -18.26
CA VAL A 38 -3.15 -24.12 -19.35
C VAL A 38 -4.57 -23.95 -18.80
N GLY A 39 -4.87 -24.51 -17.64
CA GLY A 39 -6.21 -24.44 -17.03
C GLY A 39 -6.46 -23.21 -16.16
N ALA A 40 -5.45 -22.37 -15.91
CA ALA A 40 -5.60 -21.16 -15.12
C ALA A 40 -6.07 -19.98 -16.00
N ASP A 41 -7.17 -19.34 -15.60
CA ASP A 41 -7.74 -18.19 -16.32
C ASP A 41 -6.92 -16.90 -16.13
N SER A 42 -6.10 -16.83 -15.08
CA SER A 42 -5.26 -15.68 -14.78
C SER A 42 -3.80 -16.08 -14.51
N SER A 43 -2.90 -15.13 -14.77
CA SER A 43 -1.47 -15.30 -14.50
C SER A 43 -1.18 -15.70 -13.04
N PRO A 44 -0.10 -16.48 -12.79
CA PRO A 44 0.34 -16.81 -11.44
C PRO A 44 0.61 -15.54 -10.62
N ARG A 45 -0.34 -15.18 -9.75
CA ARG A 45 -0.11 -14.15 -8.74
C ARG A 45 0.55 -14.78 -7.54
N TYR A 46 1.67 -14.21 -7.09
CA TYR A 46 2.29 -14.62 -5.84
C TYR A 46 1.39 -14.19 -4.70
N GLN A 47 0.63 -15.13 -4.16
CA GLN A 47 -0.17 -14.92 -2.96
C GLN A 47 0.39 -15.81 -1.87
N ARG A 48 1.25 -15.22 -1.03
CA ARG A 48 1.52 -15.81 0.28
C ARG A 48 0.37 -15.38 1.17
N SER A 49 -0.38 -16.32 1.72
CA SER A 49 -1.13 -16.04 2.94
C SER A 49 -0.10 -15.53 3.95
N GLY A 50 -0.27 -14.29 4.40
CA GLY A 50 0.63 -13.69 5.37
C GLY A 50 0.77 -14.63 6.55
N ARG A 51 2.00 -15.06 6.85
CA ARG A 51 2.25 -15.76 8.10
C ARG A 51 1.88 -14.75 9.19
N GLY A 52 0.92 -15.08 10.06
CA GLY A 52 0.46 -14.17 11.10
C GLY A 52 1.65 -13.52 11.82
N SER A 53 1.56 -12.22 12.08
CA SER A 53 2.63 -11.50 12.78
C SER A 53 2.58 -11.88 14.25
N CYS A 54 3.73 -11.89 14.91
CA CYS A 54 3.74 -11.96 16.37
C CYS A 54 3.06 -10.77 17.05
N PHE A 55 2.80 -9.71 16.28
CA PHE A 55 2.03 -8.56 16.71
C PHE A 55 0.52 -8.86 16.86
N ASP A 56 -0.01 -9.83 16.10
CA ASP A 56 -1.47 -10.11 16.06
C ASP A 56 -2.03 -10.43 17.46
N ALA A 57 -1.25 -11.13 18.29
CA ALA A 57 -1.62 -11.46 19.67
C ALA A 57 -1.73 -10.22 20.60
N TYR A 58 -1.12 -9.10 20.22
CA TYR A 58 -1.06 -7.86 21.00
C TYR A 58 -1.91 -6.74 20.39
N GLU A 59 -2.35 -6.89 19.15
CA GLU A 59 -3.02 -5.84 18.38
C GLU A 59 -4.24 -5.27 19.12
N ALA A 60 -5.09 -6.13 19.68
CA ALA A 60 -6.29 -5.68 20.40
C ALA A 60 -5.95 -4.79 21.61
N ARG A 61 -4.91 -5.15 22.38
CA ARG A 61 -4.45 -4.35 23.53
C ARG A 61 -3.83 -3.03 23.08
N VAL A 62 -3.07 -3.04 21.98
CA VAL A 62 -2.49 -1.82 21.40
C VAL A 62 -3.60 -0.86 20.93
N ARG A 63 -4.62 -1.38 20.23
CA ARG A 63 -5.78 -0.59 19.78
C ARG A 63 -6.52 0.02 20.97
N SER A 64 -6.78 -0.74 22.03
CA SER A 64 -7.41 -0.21 23.27
C SER A 64 -6.61 0.95 23.89
N LEU A 65 -5.27 0.84 23.97
CA LEU A 65 -4.42 1.92 24.47
C LEU A 65 -4.44 3.16 23.56
N LEU A 66 -4.52 2.97 22.24
CA LEU A 66 -4.61 4.07 21.28
C LEU A 66 -6.00 4.72 21.24
N GLN A 67 -7.07 3.99 21.55
CA GLN A 67 -8.40 4.57 21.76
C GLN A 67 -8.42 5.53 22.94
N GLU A 68 -7.80 5.14 24.05
CA GLU A 68 -7.71 5.99 25.25
C GLU A 68 -6.72 7.15 25.07
N THR A 69 -5.60 6.91 24.39
CA THR A 69 -4.56 7.92 24.21
C THR A 69 -3.90 7.75 22.83
N PRO A 70 -4.44 8.39 21.78
CA PRO A 70 -3.97 8.22 20.40
C PRO A 70 -2.48 8.56 20.18
N ARG A 71 -1.94 9.48 20.99
CA ARG A 71 -0.56 9.94 20.89
C ARG A 71 0.42 9.18 21.80
N MET A 72 -0.02 8.16 22.53
CA MET A 72 0.82 7.41 23.48
C MET A 72 2.14 6.94 22.83
N PRO A 73 3.33 7.19 23.39
CA PRO A 73 4.58 6.73 22.79
C PRO A 73 4.64 5.21 22.67
N ALA A 74 5.21 4.69 21.58
CA ALA A 74 5.32 3.25 21.35
C ALA A 74 6.17 2.54 22.42
N THR A 75 7.08 3.25 23.09
CA THR A 75 7.84 2.75 24.25
C THR A 75 6.94 2.46 25.44
N VAL A 76 6.04 3.38 25.77
CA VAL A 76 5.05 3.21 26.85
C VAL A 76 4.05 2.10 26.50
N ILE A 77 3.63 2.01 25.23
CA ILE A 77 2.81 0.89 24.75
C ILE A 77 3.54 -0.44 24.97
N ALA A 78 4.85 -0.50 24.67
CA ALA A 78 5.66 -1.71 24.86
C ALA A 78 5.65 -2.18 26.32
N GLU A 79 5.85 -1.26 27.26
CA GLU A 79 5.83 -1.53 28.70
C GLU A 79 4.46 -2.05 29.15
N ARG A 80 3.37 -1.36 28.77
CA ARG A 80 2.00 -1.70 29.19
C ARG A 80 1.53 -3.05 28.66
N ILE A 81 1.95 -3.43 27.46
CA ILE A 81 1.57 -4.73 26.87
C ILE A 81 2.53 -5.85 27.26
N GLY A 82 3.65 -5.54 27.92
CA GLY A 82 4.71 -6.50 28.22
C GLY A 82 5.41 -7.04 26.97
N TRP A 83 5.72 -6.16 26.02
CA TRP A 83 6.25 -6.54 24.71
C TRP A 83 7.65 -7.17 24.82
N PRO A 84 7.84 -8.45 24.46
CA PRO A 84 9.10 -9.15 24.72
C PRO A 84 10.08 -9.12 23.52
N ARG A 85 9.74 -8.42 22.44
CA ARG A 85 10.46 -8.45 21.16
C ARG A 85 11.04 -7.10 20.78
N SER A 86 11.59 -7.00 19.56
CA SER A 86 12.17 -5.77 19.03
C SER A 86 11.21 -4.58 19.12
N GLY A 87 11.67 -3.49 19.72
CA GLY A 87 10.93 -2.23 19.76
C GLY A 87 10.76 -1.60 18.36
N ARG A 88 11.65 -1.88 17.41
CA ARG A 88 11.49 -1.42 16.01
C ARG A 88 10.26 -2.04 15.36
N LEU A 89 10.03 -3.35 15.60
CA LEU A 89 8.88 -4.07 15.07
C LEU A 89 7.58 -3.53 15.67
N LEU A 90 7.55 -3.28 16.98
CA LEU A 90 6.40 -2.67 17.63
C LEU A 90 6.12 -1.28 17.07
N ARG A 91 7.14 -0.42 16.94
CA ARG A 91 6.98 0.93 16.36
C ARG A 91 6.41 0.89 14.95
N TYR A 92 6.87 -0.04 14.12
CA TYR A 92 6.34 -0.24 12.78
C TYR A 92 4.83 -0.54 12.80
N HIS A 93 4.39 -1.54 13.57
CA HIS A 93 2.97 -1.88 13.65
C HIS A 93 2.12 -0.79 14.29
N VAL A 94 2.60 -0.15 15.35
CA VAL A 94 1.92 0.98 15.99
C VAL A 94 1.77 2.15 15.02
N ALA A 95 2.76 2.42 14.17
CA ALA A 95 2.68 3.49 13.17
C ALA A 95 1.64 3.21 12.07
N LEU A 96 1.42 1.94 11.71
CA LEU A 96 0.37 1.55 10.75
C LEU A 96 -1.04 1.75 11.30
N ILE A 97 -1.23 1.47 12.60
CA ILE A 97 -2.55 1.46 13.24
C ILE A 97 -2.93 2.84 13.79
N ARG A 98 -1.96 3.64 14.25
CA ARG A 98 -2.19 4.94 14.90
C ARG A 98 -3.04 5.94 14.08
N PRO A 99 -2.91 6.04 12.75
CA PRO A 99 -3.75 6.94 11.95
C PRO A 99 -5.27 6.69 12.12
N GLU A 100 -5.69 5.46 12.46
CA GLU A 100 -7.10 5.13 12.72
C GLU A 100 -7.65 5.83 13.98
N PHE A 101 -6.79 6.28 14.89
CA PHE A 101 -7.17 6.84 16.20
C PHE A 101 -6.83 8.34 16.34
N LEU A 102 -5.99 8.88 15.47
CA LEU A 102 -5.66 10.30 15.52
C LEU A 102 -6.87 11.13 15.07
N PRO A 103 -7.13 12.27 15.73
CA PRO A 103 -8.09 13.22 15.19
C PRO A 103 -7.64 13.65 13.79
N ILE A 104 -8.61 13.90 12.91
CA ILE A 104 -8.35 14.51 11.59
C ILE A 104 -7.56 15.78 11.85
N ASP A 105 -6.41 15.91 11.17
CA ASP A 105 -5.59 17.12 11.26
C ASP A 105 -6.42 18.30 10.75
N PRO A 106 -6.67 19.35 11.55
CA PRO A 106 -7.42 20.51 11.08
C PRO A 106 -6.67 21.28 10.00
N ALA A 107 -5.36 21.03 9.82
CA ALA A 107 -4.60 21.57 8.72
C ALA A 107 -4.86 20.75 7.45
N ASP A 108 -5.75 21.24 6.59
CA ASP A 108 -5.82 20.77 5.21
C ASP A 108 -4.56 21.17 4.47
N ARG A 109 -3.94 20.19 3.79
CA ARG A 109 -2.89 20.47 2.83
C ARG A 109 -3.54 20.89 1.52
N LEU A 110 -3.38 22.16 1.16
CA LEU A 110 -3.76 22.65 -0.16
C LEU A 110 -2.64 22.33 -1.14
N GLU A 111 -2.95 21.53 -2.15
CA GLU A 111 -2.09 21.30 -3.31
C GLU A 111 -2.67 22.12 -4.47
N TRP A 112 -1.81 22.86 -5.16
CA TRP A 112 -2.16 23.73 -6.28
C TRP A 112 -1.25 23.38 -7.46
N ASP A 113 -1.83 23.17 -8.64
CA ASP A 113 -1.04 23.12 -9.86
C ASP A 113 -0.55 24.54 -10.22
N ILE A 114 0.40 24.62 -11.15
CA ILE A 114 0.92 25.90 -11.64
C ILE A 114 -0.24 26.72 -12.23
N GLY A 115 -0.59 27.81 -11.57
CA GLY A 115 -1.65 28.73 -12.00
C GLY A 115 -2.96 28.62 -11.22
N ASP A 116 -3.13 27.62 -10.35
CA ASP A 116 -4.39 27.45 -9.59
C ASP A 116 -4.56 28.47 -8.46
N ALA A 117 -3.45 29.02 -7.96
CA ALA A 117 -3.45 30.04 -6.92
C ALA A 117 -2.67 31.28 -7.38
N VAL A 118 -3.28 32.44 -7.21
CA VAL A 118 -2.63 33.74 -7.37
C VAL A 118 -2.72 34.51 -6.06
N GLN A 119 -1.60 35.05 -5.60
CA GLN A 119 -1.59 35.97 -4.47
C GLN A 119 -1.91 37.37 -4.99
N CYS A 120 -3.10 37.86 -4.68
CA CYS A 120 -3.48 39.24 -4.92
C CYS A 120 -3.26 40.03 -3.63
N ASP A 121 -2.10 40.68 -3.51
CA ASP A 121 -1.84 41.54 -2.36
C ASP A 121 -2.63 42.85 -2.46
N LEU A 122 -3.16 43.30 -1.32
CA LEU A 122 -3.79 44.60 -1.21
C LEU A 122 -2.70 45.67 -1.08
N TRP A 123 -2.53 46.45 -2.13
CA TRP A 123 -1.71 47.65 -2.09
C TRP A 123 -2.60 48.88 -1.87
N PHE A 124 -2.29 49.64 -0.81
CA PHE A 124 -2.86 50.96 -0.55
C PHE A 124 -1.85 52.07 -0.86
N PRO A 125 -1.75 52.53 -2.12
CA PRO A 125 -0.86 53.63 -2.48
C PRO A 125 -1.32 54.94 -1.83
N PRO A 126 -0.40 55.85 -1.46
CA PRO A 126 -0.72 57.13 -0.83
C PRO A 126 -1.39 58.14 -1.78
N TYR A 127 -1.57 57.77 -3.06
CA TYR A 127 -2.25 58.57 -4.08
C TYR A 127 -3.37 57.75 -4.72
N LYS A 128 -4.41 58.46 -5.20
CA LYS A 128 -5.51 57.81 -5.92
C LYS A 128 -5.01 57.36 -7.29
N VAL A 129 -5.03 56.06 -7.52
CA VAL A 129 -4.75 55.49 -8.85
C VAL A 129 -6.04 55.61 -9.67
N PRO A 130 -6.06 56.35 -10.78
CA PRO A 130 -7.20 56.34 -11.70
C PRO A 130 -7.27 54.95 -12.34
N LEU A 131 -8.39 54.25 -12.13
CA LEU A 131 -8.71 53.01 -12.84
C LEU A 131 -9.59 53.37 -14.03
N ASP A 132 -9.44 52.67 -15.16
CA ASP A 132 -10.43 52.73 -16.24
C ASP A 132 -11.77 52.17 -15.74
N ASP A 133 -12.85 52.45 -16.47
CA ASP A 133 -14.25 52.29 -16.07
C ASP A 133 -14.74 50.84 -15.86
N GLY A 134 -13.82 49.87 -15.73
CA GLY A 134 -14.07 48.55 -15.16
C GLY A 134 -15.17 47.74 -15.87
N ARG A 135 -15.33 47.92 -17.18
CA ARG A 135 -16.24 47.16 -18.03
C ARG A 135 -15.53 46.06 -18.81
#